data_AF-A0A1Z4R7G7-F1
#
_entry.id   AF-A0A1Z4R7G7-F1
#
_cell.length_a   1.000
_cell.length_b   1.000
_cell.length_c   1.000
_cell.angle_alpha   90.00
_cell.angle_beta   90.00
_cell.angle_gamma   90.00
#
_symmetry.space_group_name_H-M   'P 1'
#
loop_
_entity.id
_entity.type
_entity.pdbx_description
1 polymer ?
#
loop_
_entity_poly.entity_id
_entity_poly.type
_entity_poly.pdbx_seq_one_letter_code
_entity_poly.pdbx_strand_id
1 'polypeptide(L)'
;MILTFLETLNLINSPDISFEDSLVKKGISGNYKYELWNTTDTVGYYLKVWNSQKHSHSIAPRVIGSFNSTQAAFEYLNYHYA
;
A
#
# COMPACT_ATOMS: atom_id res chain seq x y z
N MET A 1 15.07 -22.47 -52.16
CA MET A 1 15.96 -21.36 -51.77
C MET A 1 15.09 -20.12 -51.65
N ILE A 2 15.34 -19.26 -50.64
CA ILE A 2 14.49 -18.14 -50.14
C ILE A 2 13.58 -18.63 -49.00
N LEU A 3 13.54 -18.06 -47.78
CA LEU A 3 14.25 -16.94 -47.15
C LEU A 3 14.29 -17.25 -45.64
N THR A 4 15.46 -17.23 -44.99
CA THR A 4 15.53 -17.16 -43.52
C THR A 4 15.34 -15.72 -43.12
N PHE A 5 14.19 -15.38 -42.56
CA PHE A 5 14.04 -14.13 -41.85
C PHE A 5 12.92 -14.31 -40.83
N LEU A 6 13.27 -14.49 -39.56
CA LEU A 6 12.37 -14.14 -38.46
C LEU A 6 13.24 -13.76 -37.25
N GLU A 7 13.55 -12.47 -37.24
CA GLU A 7 13.43 -11.56 -36.11
C GLU A 7 14.11 -11.96 -34.78
N THR A 8 15.26 -11.36 -34.54
CA THR A 8 15.82 -11.18 -33.20
C THR A 8 14.85 -10.35 -32.36
N LEU A 9 14.08 -10.99 -31.48
CA LEU A 9 13.34 -10.32 -30.42
C LEU A 9 14.36 -9.76 -29.42
N ASN A 10 14.78 -8.51 -29.63
CA ASN A 10 15.36 -7.71 -28.55
C ASN A 10 14.26 -7.44 -27.54
N LEU A 11 14.09 -8.34 -26.57
CA LEU A 11 13.42 -8.03 -25.32
C LEU A 11 14.27 -6.98 -24.60
N ILE A 12 14.02 -5.72 -24.94
CA ILE A 12 14.35 -4.60 -24.08
C ILE A 12 13.48 -4.81 -22.84
N ASN A 13 14.04 -5.49 -21.85
CA ASN A 13 13.50 -5.52 -20.49
C ASN A 13 13.61 -4.09 -19.97
N SER A 14 12.63 -3.25 -20.28
CA SER A 14 12.41 -2.02 -19.52
C SER A 14 12.31 -2.43 -18.05
N PRO A 15 13.02 -1.78 -17.12
CA PRO A 15 12.83 -2.06 -15.72
C PRO A 15 11.36 -1.79 -15.39
N ASP A 16 10.71 -2.81 -14.86
CA ASP A 16 9.39 -2.68 -14.26
C ASP A 16 9.58 -1.79 -13.02
N ILE A 17 9.40 -0.48 -13.18
CA ILE A 17 9.39 0.45 -12.05
C ILE A 17 8.05 0.20 -11.37
N SER A 18 7.96 -0.86 -10.56
CA SER A 18 6.76 -1.13 -9.80
C SER A 18 6.72 -0.12 -8.65
N PHE A 19 5.79 0.83 -8.77
CA PHE A 19 5.40 1.71 -7.67
C PHE A 19 4.51 0.91 -6.73
N GLU A 20 5.10 -0.06 -6.03
CA GLU A 20 4.33 -0.87 -5.09
C GLU A 20 4.32 -0.27 -3.70
N ASP A 21 3.12 -0.06 -3.18
CA ASP A 21 2.91 0.25 -1.79
C ASP A 21 3.45 -0.90 -0.92
N SER A 22 4.29 -0.57 0.04
CA SER A 22 4.88 -1.53 0.96
C SER A 22 4.17 -1.53 2.31
N LEU A 23 3.71 -2.70 2.77
CA LEU A 23 3.11 -2.84 4.10
C LEU A 23 4.20 -2.69 5.17
N VAL A 24 4.10 -1.64 5.98
CA VAL A 24 5.04 -1.33 7.07
C VAL A 24 4.66 -2.05 8.37
N LYS A 25 3.38 -1.98 8.76
CA LYS A 25 2.90 -2.60 10.00
C LYS A 25 1.39 -2.85 9.94
N LYS A 26 0.90 -3.85 10.68
CA LYS A 26 -0.52 -4.03 10.94
C LYS A 26 -0.78 -4.37 12.39
N GLY A 27 -1.98 -4.13 12.88
CA GLY A 27 -2.34 -4.43 14.26
C GLY A 27 -3.76 -4.05 14.63
N ILE A 28 -3.98 -3.91 15.93
CA ILE A 28 -5.26 -3.50 16.53
C ILE A 28 -4.99 -2.26 17.40
N SER A 29 -5.89 -1.28 17.30
CA SER A 29 -5.98 -0.11 18.17
C SER A 29 -7.45 0.00 18.61
N GLY A 30 -7.71 -0.07 19.92
CA GLY A 30 -9.08 -0.12 20.44
C GLY A 30 -9.93 -1.21 19.77
N ASN A 31 -11.07 -0.81 19.19
CA ASN A 31 -11.96 -1.67 18.42
C ASN A 31 -11.68 -1.66 16.90
N TYR A 32 -10.49 -1.25 16.47
CA TYR A 32 -10.13 -1.09 15.06
C TYR A 32 -8.91 -1.92 14.70
N LYS A 33 -8.96 -2.55 13.53
CA LYS A 33 -7.78 -3.11 12.86
C LYS A 33 -7.17 -2.02 11.98
N TYR A 34 -5.85 -2.02 11.88
CA TYR A 34 -5.14 -1.09 11.02
C TYR A 34 -4.03 -1.77 10.22
N GLU A 35 -3.72 -1.18 9.08
CA GLU A 35 -2.51 -1.39 8.30
C GLU A 35 -1.87 -0.05 7.98
N LEU A 36 -0.56 0.04 8.17
CA LEU A 36 0.29 1.16 7.79
C LEU A 36 1.07 0.76 6.55
N TRP A 37 0.94 1.56 5.50
CA TRP A 37 1.56 1.36 4.20
C TRP A 37 2.48 2.55 3.90
N ASN A 38 3.55 2.29 3.16
CA ASN A 38 4.44 3.28 2.58
C ASN A 38 4.19 3.29 1.08
N THR A 39 3.90 4.45 0.50
CA THR A 39 3.67 4.56 -0.94
C THR A 39 4.87 5.19 -1.62
N THR A 40 5.19 4.68 -2.80
CA THR A 40 6.26 5.22 -3.65
C THR A 40 5.76 6.35 -4.56
N ASP A 41 4.43 6.47 -4.74
CA ASP A 41 3.78 7.50 -5.57
C ASP A 41 3.79 8.89 -4.92
N THR A 42 3.70 8.93 -3.60
CA THR A 42 3.83 10.17 -2.81
C THR A 42 4.73 9.86 -1.63
N VAL A 43 5.80 10.64 -1.43
CA VAL A 43 6.71 10.41 -0.31
C VAL A 43 5.92 10.48 0.99
N GLY A 44 5.60 9.33 1.61
CA GLY A 44 4.79 9.31 2.81
C GLY A 44 4.13 7.98 3.15
N TYR A 45 3.48 7.99 4.32
CA TYR A 45 2.78 6.84 4.87
C TYR A 45 1.28 7.09 4.89
N TYR A 46 0.52 5.99 4.83
CA TYR A 46 -0.93 6.04 4.98
C TYR A 46 -1.44 4.83 5.76
N LEU A 47 -2.58 5.01 6.43
CA LEU A 47 -3.28 4.02 7.23
C LEU A 47 -4.53 3.54 6.51
N LYS A 48 -4.75 2.23 6.48
CA LYS A 48 -6.05 1.62 6.24
C LYS A 48 -6.61 1.19 7.59
N VAL A 49 -7.80 1.66 7.97
CA VAL A 49 -8.41 1.39 9.29
C VAL A 49 -9.83 0.88 9.12
N TRP A 50 -10.19 -0.18 9.83
CA TRP A 50 -11.55 -0.72 9.82
C TRP A 50 -11.95 -1.25 11.20
N ASN A 51 -13.24 -1.16 11.50
CA ASN A 51 -13.77 -1.65 12.77
C ASN A 51 -13.65 -3.19 12.83
N SER A 52 -13.09 -3.70 13.93
CA SER A 52 -12.80 -5.12 14.11
C SER A 52 -14.06 -5.98 14.38
N GLN A 53 -15.12 -5.35 14.87
CA GLN A 53 -16.39 -5.98 15.25
C GLN A 53 -17.41 -5.98 14.10
N LYS A 54 -17.26 -5.11 13.11
CA LYS A 54 -18.08 -5.14 11.90
C LYS A 54 -17.53 -6.19 10.95
N HIS A 55 -18.41 -6.93 10.27
CA HIS A 55 -18.00 -7.91 9.26
C HIS A 55 -17.05 -7.25 8.26
N SER A 56 -15.80 -7.72 8.22
CA SER A 56 -14.67 -7.12 7.50
C SER A 56 -14.87 -7.00 5.99
N HIS A 57 -15.95 -7.58 5.45
CA HIS A 57 -16.28 -7.58 4.03
C HIS A 57 -17.46 -6.66 3.68
N SER A 58 -18.17 -6.08 4.66
CA SER A 58 -19.33 -5.21 4.37
C SER A 58 -19.00 -3.72 4.31
N ILE A 59 -17.83 -3.31 4.79
CA ILE A 59 -17.43 -1.91 4.86
C ILE A 59 -15.98 -1.77 4.39
N ALA A 60 -15.77 -0.91 3.39
CA ALA A 60 -14.44 -0.59 2.90
C ALA A 60 -13.59 0.05 4.03
N PRO A 61 -12.29 -0.27 4.11
CA PRO A 61 -11.42 0.34 5.09
C PRO A 61 -11.32 1.84 4.83
N ARG A 62 -11.27 2.62 5.92
CA ARG A 62 -11.01 4.05 5.83
C ARG A 62 -9.52 4.25 5.56
N VAL A 63 -9.20 4.91 4.46
CA VAL A 63 -7.83 5.29 4.11
C VAL A 63 -7.57 6.69 4.64
N ILE A 64 -6.55 6.85 5.48
CA ILE A 64 -6.07 8.14 6.01
C ILE A 64 -4.61 8.26 5.61
N GLY A 65 -4.21 9.33 4.93
CA GLY A 65 -2.89 9.38 4.30
C GLY A 65 -2.08 10.64 4.55
N SER A 66 -0.97 10.71 3.80
CA SER A 66 -0.04 11.84 3.74
C SER A 66 0.72 12.11 5.05
N PHE A 67 1.05 11.06 5.79
CA PHE A 67 1.91 11.20 6.95
C PHE A 67 3.38 11.29 6.53
N ASN A 68 4.08 12.30 7.04
CA ASN A 68 5.51 12.49 6.78
C ASN A 68 6.41 11.43 7.44
N SER A 69 5.87 10.68 8.41
CA SER A 69 6.59 9.63 9.14
C SER A 69 5.63 8.56 9.68
N THR A 70 6.18 7.38 9.99
CA THR A 70 5.45 6.32 10.70
C THR A 70 4.98 6.80 12.08
N GLN A 71 5.77 7.62 12.76
CA GLN A 71 5.41 8.18 14.06
C GLN A 71 4.17 9.07 13.99
N ALA A 72 4.10 9.97 13.01
CA ALA A 72 2.92 10.82 12.80
C ALA A 72 1.65 9.99 12.52
N ALA A 73 1.80 8.89 11.75
CA ALA A 73 0.71 7.97 11.52
C ALA A 73 0.23 7.28 12.81
N PHE A 74 1.16 6.83 13.67
CA PHE A 74 0.78 6.20 14.95
C PHE A 74 0.19 7.20 15.95
N GLU A 75 0.66 8.44 16.00
CA GLU A 75 0.06 9.50 16.82
C GLU A 75 -1.39 9.75 16.40
N TYR A 76 -1.66 9.84 15.09
CA TYR A 76 -3.03 9.95 14.58
C TYR A 76 -3.88 8.73 14.94
N LEU A 77 -3.34 7.52 14.75
CA LEU A 77 -4.03 6.27 15.08
C LEU A 77 -4.41 6.23 16.56
N ASN A 78 -3.49 6.57 17.46
CA ASN A 78 -3.71 6.56 18.89
C ASN A 78 -4.71 7.64 19.34
N TYR A 79 -4.69 8.82 18.72
CA TYR A 79 -5.62 9.89 19.08
C TYR A 79 -7.06 9.62 18.61
N HIS A 80 -7.24 9.02 17.44
CA HIS A 80 -8.55 8.84 16.82
C HIS A 80 -9.15 7.43 16.96
N TYR A 81 -8.34 6.42 17.27
CA TYR A 81 -8.75 5.01 17.24
C TYR A 81 -8.22 4.20 18.44
N ALA A 82 -7.90 4.85 19.58
CA ALA A 82 -7.59 4.15 20.83
C ALA A 82 -8.83 3.50 21.47
#